data_AF-A0A1F8NHX7-F1
#
_entry.id   AF-A0A1F8NHX7-F1
#
_cell.length_a   1.000
_cell.length_b   1.000
_cell.length_c   1.000
_cell.angle_alpha   90.00
_cell.angle_beta   90.00
_cell.angle_gamma   90.00
#
_symmetry.space_group_name_H-M   'P 1'
#
loop_
_entity.id
_entity.type
_entity.pdbx_description
1 polymer ?
#
loop_
_entity_poly.entity_id
_entity_poly.type
_entity_poly.pdbx_seq_one_letter_code
_entity_poly.pdbx_strand_id
1 'polypeptide(L)'
;MVAIGGSDAHALDIRAGPLRAVVFPYEFLFRTVNTHILTGEPLSGDPAADRVRIYDSLRHGHCFVGYDLPASTRGFRFTAQGKDHTAIMGDSIAARPAVTLQAWLPRRADIRLIHDGRLLRKAEDQQSLVETVKTPGAYRLEAAIDFRGRRRSWILSNPIYVTE
;
A
#
# COMPACT_ATOMS: atom_id res chain seq x y z
N MET A 1 -7.87 2.60 11.55
CA MET A 1 -7.55 3.85 10.81
C MET A 1 -7.18 3.45 9.39
N VAL A 2 -7.72 4.15 8.40
CA VAL A 2 -7.50 3.92 6.96
C VAL A 2 -6.67 5.09 6.41
N ALA A 3 -5.61 4.80 5.67
CA ALA A 3 -4.72 5.78 5.08
C ALA A 3 -4.92 5.84 3.56
N ILE A 4 -4.88 7.07 3.04
CA ILE A 4 -4.77 7.40 1.62
C ILE A 4 -3.64 8.41 1.46
N GLY A 5 -2.96 8.39 0.31
CA GLY A 5 -1.82 9.26 0.02
C GLY A 5 -1.88 9.80 -1.40
N GLY A 6 -1.43 11.05 -1.57
CA GLY A 6 -1.35 11.71 -2.86
C GLY A 6 -0.14 12.63 -2.93
N SER A 7 0.31 12.91 -4.15
CA SER A 7 1.51 13.72 -4.42
C SER A 7 1.31 15.23 -4.31
N ASP A 8 0.07 15.68 -4.08
CA ASP A 8 -0.34 17.09 -4.07
C ASP A 8 0.34 17.89 -5.20
N ALA A 9 0.14 17.39 -6.42
CA ALA A 9 0.97 17.76 -7.56
C ALA A 9 0.78 19.22 -7.98
N HIS A 10 1.83 20.03 -7.82
CA HIS A 10 1.91 21.41 -8.29
C HIS A 10 3.15 21.59 -9.18
N ALA A 11 2.96 21.65 -10.50
CA ALA A 11 4.05 21.97 -11.42
C ALA A 11 4.39 23.46 -11.33
N LEU A 12 5.68 23.78 -11.24
CA LEU A 12 6.17 25.14 -11.17
C LEU A 12 6.83 25.55 -12.48
N ASP A 13 6.16 26.42 -13.23
CA ASP A 13 6.72 27.03 -14.43
C ASP A 13 7.65 28.18 -14.05
N ILE A 14 8.95 27.99 -14.22
CA ILE A 14 9.94 29.04 -13.98
C ILE A 14 10.30 29.71 -15.30
N ARG A 15 10.16 31.04 -15.33
CA ARG A 15 10.62 31.91 -16.40
C ARG A 15 11.69 32.83 -15.88
N ALA A 16 12.92 32.67 -16.37
CA ALA A 16 14.05 33.52 -16.06
C ALA A 16 14.69 34.02 -17.37
N GLY A 17 14.15 35.09 -17.94
CA GLY A 17 14.60 35.61 -19.24
C GLY A 17 14.32 34.63 -20.40
N PRO A 18 15.28 34.32 -21.29
CA PRO A 18 15.08 33.36 -22.39
C PRO A 18 14.98 31.91 -21.90
N LEU A 19 15.36 31.63 -20.65
CA LEU A 19 15.29 30.29 -20.07
C LEU A 19 13.86 30.00 -19.60
N ARG A 20 13.35 28.87 -20.09
CA ARG A 20 12.08 28.27 -19.67
C ARG A 20 12.38 26.89 -19.10
N ALA A 21 11.96 26.64 -17.87
CA ALA A 21 12.07 25.33 -17.24
C ALA A 21 10.80 25.02 -16.44
N VAL A 22 10.37 23.76 -16.47
CA VAL A 22 9.30 23.25 -15.61
C VAL A 22 9.95 22.47 -14.48
N VAL A 23 9.82 22.97 -13.26
CA VAL A 23 10.28 22.27 -12.06
C VAL A 23 9.12 21.43 -11.53
N PHE A 24 9.38 20.15 -11.29
CA PHE A 24 8.38 19.14 -10.93
C PHE A 24 7.22 19.03 -11.94
N PRO A 25 7.51 18.65 -13.20
CA PRO A 25 6.45 18.43 -14.18
C PRO A 25 5.44 17.39 -13.66
N TYR A 26 4.17 17.53 -14.05
CA TYR A 26 3.08 16.65 -13.59
C TYR A 26 3.38 15.16 -13.80
N GLU A 27 4.00 14.79 -14.91
CA GLU A 27 4.40 13.40 -15.17
C GLU A 27 5.34 12.85 -14.08
N PHE A 28 6.25 13.68 -13.58
CA PHE A 28 7.12 13.32 -12.46
C PHE A 28 6.31 13.20 -11.16
N LEU A 29 5.44 14.18 -10.86
CA LEU A 29 4.67 14.21 -9.62
C LEU A 29 3.66 13.06 -9.53
N PHE A 30 2.98 12.71 -10.61
CA PHE A 30 2.05 11.56 -10.65
C PHE A 30 2.75 10.20 -10.57
N ARG A 31 4.07 10.15 -10.78
CA ARG A 31 4.87 8.94 -10.52
C ARG A 31 5.34 8.84 -9.07
N THR A 32 5.03 9.80 -8.19
CA THR A 32 5.49 9.77 -6.80
C THR A 32 4.54 8.98 -5.89
N VAL A 33 3.76 9.66 -5.04
CA VAL A 33 2.89 9.03 -4.05
C VAL A 33 1.51 8.83 -4.65
N ASN A 34 1.11 7.56 -4.76
CA ASN A 34 -0.19 7.15 -5.29
C ASN A 34 -0.94 6.28 -4.29
N THR A 35 -2.26 6.41 -4.26
CA THR A 35 -3.15 5.44 -3.60
C THR A 35 -3.51 4.36 -4.61
N HIS A 36 -3.19 3.11 -4.29
CA HIS A 36 -3.54 1.94 -5.08
C HIS A 36 -4.77 1.28 -4.47
N ILE A 37 -5.83 1.14 -5.25
CA ILE A 37 -7.13 0.61 -4.81
C ILE A 37 -7.24 -0.85 -5.21
N LEU A 38 -7.76 -1.67 -4.30
CA LEU A 38 -8.05 -3.08 -4.53
C LEU A 38 -9.57 -3.24 -4.72
N THR A 39 -9.96 -3.64 -5.93
CA THR A 39 -11.36 -3.96 -6.26
C THR A 39 -11.52 -5.47 -6.36
N GLY A 40 -12.68 -5.99 -5.96
CA GLY A 40 -12.99 -7.42 -6.08
C GLY A 40 -13.09 -7.89 -7.53
N GLU A 41 -13.47 -6.98 -8.44
CA GLU A 41 -13.56 -7.20 -9.88
C GLU A 41 -12.77 -6.12 -10.63
N PRO A 42 -12.31 -6.39 -11.86
CA PRO A 42 -11.79 -5.36 -12.74
C PRO A 42 -12.81 -4.23 -12.97
N LEU A 43 -12.31 -3.00 -13.10
CA LEU A 43 -13.12 -1.87 -13.54
C LEU A 43 -13.72 -2.18 -14.93
N SER A 44 -15.02 -1.94 -15.10
CA SER A 44 -15.75 -2.27 -16.32
C SER A 44 -15.54 -1.26 -17.44
N GLY A 45 -15.07 -0.06 -17.12
CA GLY A 45 -15.03 1.09 -18.02
C GLY A 45 -16.33 1.91 -18.01
N ASP A 46 -17.36 1.48 -17.28
CA ASP A 46 -18.57 2.27 -17.05
C ASP A 46 -18.34 3.24 -15.86
N PRO A 47 -18.36 4.57 -16.07
CA PRO A 47 -18.05 5.51 -15.01
C PRO A 47 -18.98 5.45 -13.80
N ALA A 48 -20.26 5.10 -13.99
CA ALA A 48 -21.22 5.09 -12.88
C ALA A 48 -21.00 3.87 -11.98
N ALA A 49 -20.82 2.69 -12.57
CA ALA A 49 -20.53 1.45 -11.86
C ALA A 49 -19.13 1.48 -11.21
N ASP A 50 -18.11 1.91 -11.95
CA ASP A 50 -16.73 1.94 -11.44
C ASP A 50 -16.55 2.96 -10.33
N ARG A 51 -17.27 4.09 -10.38
CA ARG A 51 -17.34 5.04 -9.28
C ARG A 51 -17.80 4.38 -7.98
N VAL A 52 -18.87 3.59 -8.04
CA VAL A 52 -19.40 2.87 -6.86
C VAL A 52 -18.34 1.91 -6.32
N ARG A 53 -17.72 1.11 -7.19
CA ARG A 53 -16.66 0.16 -6.81
C ARG A 53 -15.47 0.85 -6.15
N ILE A 54 -14.98 1.94 -6.74
CA ILE A 54 -13.84 2.70 -6.22
C ILE A 54 -14.15 3.26 -4.83
N TYR A 55 -15.31 3.90 -4.66
CA TYR A 55 -15.68 4.48 -3.37
C TYR A 55 -15.93 3.42 -2.30
N ASP A 56 -16.49 2.27 -2.68
CA ASP A 56 -16.69 1.15 -1.76
C ASP A 56 -15.35 0.58 -1.27
N SER A 57 -14.42 0.30 -2.18
CA SER A 57 -13.06 -0.15 -1.82
C SER A 57 -12.36 0.86 -0.90
N LEU A 58 -12.45 2.16 -1.20
CA LEU A 58 -11.87 3.20 -0.34
C LEU A 58 -12.54 3.27 1.05
N ARG A 59 -13.87 3.16 1.10
CA ARG A 59 -14.65 3.17 2.35
C ARG A 59 -14.25 2.01 3.27
N HIS A 60 -14.02 0.83 2.69
CA HIS A 60 -13.57 -0.35 3.42
C HIS A 60 -12.06 -0.35 3.69
N GLY A 61 -11.31 0.61 3.15
CA GLY A 61 -9.86 0.69 3.33
C GLY A 61 -9.09 -0.35 2.51
N HIS A 62 -9.71 -0.88 1.45
CA HIS A 62 -9.11 -1.77 0.45
C HIS A 62 -8.16 -1.00 -0.46
N CYS A 63 -7.13 -0.40 0.12
CA CYS A 63 -6.13 0.38 -0.59
C CYS A 63 -4.81 0.45 0.18
N PHE A 64 -3.75 0.83 -0.51
CA PHE A 64 -2.45 1.10 0.08
C PHE A 64 -1.81 2.33 -0.56
N VAL A 65 -0.84 2.92 0.14
CA VAL A 65 -0.03 4.02 -0.37
C VAL A 65 1.26 3.46 -0.95
N GLY A 66 1.54 3.77 -2.20
CA GLY A 66 2.77 3.43 -2.90
C GLY A 66 3.56 4.68 -3.27
N TYR A 67 4.88 4.63 -3.09
CA TYR A 67 5.80 5.59 -3.70
C TYR A 67 6.36 4.95 -4.98
N ASP A 68 5.76 5.24 -6.13
CA ASP A 68 6.06 4.54 -7.39
C ASP A 68 7.35 5.03 -8.09
N LEU A 69 7.92 6.17 -7.65
CA LEU A 69 9.07 6.78 -8.32
C LEU A 69 10.32 5.91 -8.23
N PRO A 70 10.66 5.29 -7.08
CA PRO A 70 11.78 4.35 -7.00
C PRO A 70 11.57 3.07 -7.80
N ALA A 71 10.36 2.52 -7.73
CA ALA A 71 9.96 1.28 -8.40
C ALA A 71 8.43 1.17 -8.34
N SER A 72 7.82 0.59 -9.38
CA SER A 72 6.37 0.37 -9.40
C SER A 72 5.93 -0.53 -8.25
N THR A 73 4.88 -0.14 -7.53
CA THR A 73 4.26 -0.96 -6.47
C THR A 73 3.16 -1.88 -7.01
N ARG A 74 2.96 -1.92 -8.33
CA ARG A 74 1.97 -2.78 -8.99
C ARG A 74 2.28 -4.25 -8.71
N GLY A 75 1.29 -4.99 -8.23
CA GLY A 75 1.43 -6.41 -7.87
C GLY A 75 1.69 -6.63 -6.38
N PHE A 76 1.82 -5.57 -5.57
CA PHE A 76 1.82 -5.70 -4.12
C PHE A 76 0.52 -6.36 -3.62
N ARG A 77 0.65 -7.33 -2.72
CA ARG A 77 -0.47 -8.02 -2.06
C ARG A 77 -0.15 -8.20 -0.58
N PHE A 78 -1.17 -7.98 0.25
CA PHE A 78 -1.13 -8.28 1.67
C PHE A 78 -2.49 -8.88 2.07
N THR A 79 -2.47 -10.14 2.48
CA THR A 79 -3.67 -10.93 2.79
C THR A 79 -3.52 -11.62 4.13
N ALA A 80 -4.64 -12.03 4.69
CA ALA A 80 -4.73 -12.80 5.91
C ALA A 80 -5.60 -14.03 5.71
N GLN A 81 -5.04 -15.19 6.04
CA GLN A 81 -5.67 -16.48 5.79
C GLN A 81 -6.05 -17.07 7.15
N GLY A 82 -7.35 -17.11 7.40
CA GLY A 82 -7.92 -17.79 8.56
C GLY A 82 -8.47 -19.16 8.17
N LYS A 83 -9.24 -19.76 9.07
CA LYS A 83 -9.84 -21.07 8.86
C LYS A 83 -10.91 -21.08 7.76
N ASP A 84 -11.81 -20.10 7.79
CA ASP A 84 -13.04 -20.12 6.99
C ASP A 84 -13.02 -19.14 5.81
N HIS A 85 -12.19 -18.09 5.86
CA HIS A 85 -12.11 -17.08 4.82
C HIS A 85 -10.72 -16.44 4.74
N THR A 86 -10.51 -15.70 3.65
CA THR A 86 -9.36 -14.82 3.45
C THR A 86 -9.81 -13.37 3.59
N ALA A 87 -8.97 -12.54 4.20
CA ALA A 87 -9.16 -11.11 4.34
C ALA A 87 -8.03 -10.35 3.63
N ILE A 88 -8.32 -9.13 3.17
CA ILE A 88 -7.32 -8.18 2.67
C ILE A 88 -7.22 -6.97 3.60
N MET A 89 -6.25 -6.07 3.33
CA MET A 89 -6.16 -4.79 4.02
C MET A 89 -7.50 -4.06 4.04
N GLY A 90 -7.90 -3.55 5.21
CA GLY A 90 -9.23 -2.97 5.46
C GLY A 90 -10.21 -3.93 6.14
N ASP A 91 -10.09 -5.23 5.88
CA ASP A 91 -11.00 -6.25 6.42
C ASP A 91 -10.66 -6.67 7.86
N SER A 92 -11.62 -7.36 8.47
CA SER A 92 -11.46 -8.04 9.76
C SER A 92 -11.50 -9.56 9.60
N ILE A 93 -10.72 -10.28 10.41
CA ILE A 93 -10.66 -11.75 10.41
C ILE A 93 -10.44 -12.30 11.82
N ALA A 94 -11.19 -13.34 12.19
CA ALA A 94 -11.11 -13.93 13.53
C ALA A 94 -9.90 -14.87 13.70
N ALA A 95 -9.20 -14.74 14.82
CA ALA A 95 -8.06 -15.56 15.21
C ALA A 95 -8.47 -16.95 15.73
N ARG A 96 -8.87 -17.86 14.83
CA ARG A 96 -9.37 -19.20 15.22
C ARG A 96 -8.62 -20.34 14.52
N PRO A 97 -7.59 -20.98 15.14
CA PRO A 97 -6.84 -20.61 16.35
C PRO A 97 -5.71 -19.59 16.09
N ALA A 98 -5.47 -19.27 14.81
CA ALA A 98 -4.47 -18.34 14.35
C ALA A 98 -4.84 -17.86 12.94
N VAL A 99 -4.23 -16.79 12.49
CA VAL A 99 -4.34 -16.25 11.14
C VAL A 99 -2.94 -16.20 10.54
N THR A 100 -2.80 -16.58 9.27
CA THR A 100 -1.53 -16.48 8.55
C THR A 100 -1.55 -15.24 7.68
N LEU A 101 -0.74 -14.25 8.03
CA LEU A 101 -0.51 -13.05 7.24
C LEU A 101 0.49 -13.36 6.13
N GLN A 102 0.19 -12.94 4.91
CA GLN A 102 1.03 -13.14 3.74
C GLN A 102 1.20 -11.83 2.98
N ALA A 103 2.44 -11.47 2.69
CA ALA A 103 2.78 -10.32 1.87
C ALA A 103 3.62 -10.74 0.68
N TRP A 104 3.32 -10.16 -0.49
CA TRP A 104 4.11 -10.28 -1.70
C TRP A 104 4.40 -8.89 -2.26
N LEU A 105 5.67 -8.62 -2.51
CA LEU A 105 6.16 -7.35 -3.03
C LEU A 105 6.58 -7.53 -4.51
N PRO A 106 6.42 -6.50 -5.35
CA PRO A 106 6.86 -6.58 -6.74
C PRO A 106 8.38 -6.59 -6.90
N ARG A 107 9.13 -6.27 -5.83
CA ARG A 107 10.59 -6.30 -5.77
C ARG A 107 11.05 -6.61 -4.35
N ARG A 108 12.25 -7.16 -4.21
CA ARG A 108 12.91 -7.32 -2.91
C ARG A 108 13.11 -5.95 -2.25
N ALA A 109 12.76 -5.86 -0.97
CA ALA A 109 12.85 -4.65 -0.15
C ALA A 109 12.93 -5.02 1.32
N ASP A 110 13.16 -4.03 2.19
CA ASP A 110 13.01 -4.27 3.63
C ASP A 110 11.53 -4.22 3.99
N ILE A 111 11.06 -5.27 4.63
CA ILE A 111 9.68 -5.45 5.07
C ILE A 111 9.61 -5.29 6.58
N ARG A 112 8.61 -4.54 7.05
CA ARG A 112 8.26 -4.40 8.46
C ARG A 112 6.79 -4.73 8.62
N LEU A 113 6.49 -5.76 9.41
CA LEU A 113 5.15 -6.05 9.88
C LEU A 113 4.94 -5.33 11.21
N ILE A 114 3.91 -4.51 11.28
CA ILE A 114 3.57 -3.69 12.43
C ILE A 114 2.26 -4.21 13.03
N HIS A 115 2.24 -4.42 14.34
CA HIS A 115 1.05 -4.77 15.12
C HIS A 115 0.76 -3.64 16.11
N ASP A 116 -0.41 -3.01 16.00
CA ASP A 116 -0.85 -1.90 16.86
C ASP A 116 0.19 -0.78 17.02
N GLY A 117 0.84 -0.44 15.90
CA GLY A 117 1.87 0.61 15.85
C GLY A 117 3.26 0.19 16.31
N ARG A 118 3.45 -1.05 16.76
CA ARG A 118 4.74 -1.60 17.20
C ARG A 118 5.29 -2.57 16.16
N LEU A 119 6.61 -2.55 15.96
CA LEU A 119 7.28 -3.51 15.07
C LEU A 119 7.12 -4.92 15.64
N LEU A 120 6.48 -5.80 14.88
CA LEU A 120 6.34 -7.23 15.21
C LEU A 120 7.43 -8.04 14.52
N ARG A 121 7.63 -7.83 13.21
CA ARG A 121 8.61 -8.56 12.41
C ARG A 121 9.33 -7.63 11.44
N LYS A 122 10.63 -7.85 11.27
CA LYS A 122 11.45 -7.24 10.23
C LYS A 122 12.05 -8.33 9.36
N ALA A 123 12.10 -8.09 8.05
CA ALA A 123 12.83 -8.91 7.09
C ALA A 123 13.55 -7.99 6.10
N GLU A 124 14.86 -8.17 5.95
CA GLU A 124 15.69 -7.31 5.07
C GLU A 124 15.86 -7.98 3.71
N ASP A 125 15.82 -7.16 2.66
CA ASP A 125 15.95 -7.59 1.27
C ASP A 125 15.09 -8.84 0.96
N GLN A 126 13.79 -8.81 1.27
CA GLN A 126 12.88 -9.92 0.97
C GLN A 126 11.81 -9.49 -0.03
N GLN A 127 11.35 -10.44 -0.84
CA GLN A 127 10.22 -10.24 -1.75
C GLN A 127 8.89 -10.63 -1.12
N SER A 128 8.91 -11.39 -0.02
CA SER A 128 7.72 -11.86 0.66
C SER A 128 7.92 -11.96 2.15
N LEU A 129 6.79 -12.01 2.86
CA LEU A 129 6.75 -12.28 4.29
C LEU A 129 5.54 -13.17 4.58
N VAL A 130 5.74 -14.20 5.39
CA VAL A 130 4.67 -15.02 5.94
C VAL A 130 4.83 -15.03 7.45
N GLU A 131 3.77 -14.70 8.18
CA GLU A 131 3.79 -14.65 9.64
C GLU A 131 2.45 -15.14 10.19
N THR A 132 2.49 -16.12 11.09
CA THR A 132 1.27 -16.65 11.73
C THR A 132 1.06 -15.94 13.06
N VAL A 133 -0.07 -15.27 13.19
CA VAL A 133 -0.42 -14.44 14.35
C VAL A 133 -1.65 -15.00 15.06
N LYS A 134 -1.68 -14.82 16.38
CA LYS A 134 -2.81 -15.23 17.24
C LYS A 134 -3.42 -14.07 17.99
N THR A 135 -2.65 -13.01 18.20
CA THR A 135 -3.06 -11.85 18.98
C THR A 135 -4.01 -10.98 18.16
N PRO A 136 -5.19 -10.61 18.69
CA PRO A 136 -6.02 -9.60 18.08
C PRO A 136 -5.31 -8.26 17.94
N GLY A 137 -5.75 -7.44 16.99
CA GLY A 137 -5.24 -6.09 16.75
C GLY A 137 -5.08 -5.77 15.28
N ALA A 138 -4.58 -4.57 14.99
CA ALA A 138 -4.37 -4.08 13.64
C ALA A 138 -2.97 -4.43 13.14
N TYR A 139 -2.89 -5.16 12.03
CA TYR A 139 -1.64 -5.57 11.40
C TYR A 139 -1.45 -4.83 10.08
N ARG A 140 -0.39 -4.03 9.94
CA ARG A 140 -0.03 -3.37 8.68
C ARG A 140 1.36 -3.75 8.22
N LEU A 141 1.57 -3.69 6.92
CA LEU A 141 2.86 -3.91 6.29
C LEU A 141 3.45 -2.58 5.82
N GLU A 142 4.72 -2.37 6.11
CA GLU A 142 5.52 -1.28 5.57
C GLU A 142 6.70 -1.87 4.80
N ALA A 143 6.97 -1.36 3.61
CA ALA A 143 8.15 -1.72 2.83
C ALA A 143 9.02 -0.50 2.56
N ALA A 144 10.34 -0.68 2.58
CA ALA A 144 11.29 0.38 2.29
C ALA A 144 12.36 -0.09 1.28
N ILE A 145 12.62 0.75 0.29
CA ILE A 145 13.54 0.47 -0.82
C ILE A 145 14.68 1.50 -0.85
N ASP A 146 15.86 1.08 -1.27
CA ASP A 146 16.97 2.00 -1.54
C ASP A 146 16.74 2.75 -2.85
N PHE A 147 16.79 4.07 -2.77
CA PHE A 147 16.61 4.94 -3.92
C PHE A 147 17.52 6.16 -3.82
N ARG A 148 18.38 6.35 -4.84
CA ARG A 148 19.36 7.44 -4.91
C ARG A 148 20.23 7.53 -3.63
N GLY A 149 20.77 6.39 -3.20
CA GLY A 149 21.68 6.30 -2.05
C GLY A 149 21.03 6.52 -0.68
N ARG A 150 19.69 6.54 -0.59
CA ARG A 150 18.95 6.65 0.68
C ARG A 150 17.83 5.63 0.73
N ARG A 151 17.58 5.11 1.93
CA ARG A 151 16.40 4.29 2.21
C ARG A 151 15.15 5.17 2.17
N ARG A 152 14.12 4.74 1.44
CA ARG A 152 12.83 5.44 1.30
C ARG A 152 11.69 4.48 1.62
N SER A 153 10.66 4.97 2.30
CA SER A 153 9.38 4.27 2.38
C SER A 153 8.85 4.06 0.96
N TRP A 154 8.40 2.84 0.68
CA TRP A 154 8.00 2.41 -0.65
C TRP A 154 6.53 1.99 -0.69
N ILE A 155 6.10 1.15 0.25
CA ILE A 155 4.72 0.67 0.36
C ILE A 155 4.27 0.82 1.81
N LEU A 156 3.07 1.34 2.02
CA LEU A 156 2.39 1.39 3.30
C LEU A 156 0.98 0.82 3.11
N SER A 157 0.73 -0.36 3.66
CA SER A 157 -0.59 -0.98 3.58
C SER A 157 -1.56 -0.38 4.61
N ASN A 158 -2.85 -0.41 4.29
CA ASN A 158 -3.86 -0.38 5.35
C ASN A 158 -3.79 -1.65 6.22
N PRO A 159 -4.30 -1.58 7.45
CA PRO A 159 -4.24 -2.71 8.35
C PRO A 159 -5.24 -3.80 7.97
N ILE A 160 -4.89 -5.06 8.23
CA ILE A 160 -5.83 -6.16 8.42
C ILE A 160 -6.12 -6.25 9.91
N TYR A 161 -7.39 -6.28 10.30
CA TYR A 161 -7.80 -6.34 11.69
C TYR A 161 -8.01 -7.80 12.11
N VAL A 162 -7.19 -8.29 13.02
CA VAL A 162 -7.40 -9.61 13.61
C VAL A 162 -8.29 -9.43 14.85
N THR A 163 -9.40 -10.16 14.89
CA THR A 163 -10.35 -10.15 16.01
C THR A 163 -10.28 -11.47 16.78
N GLU A 164 -10.98 -11.54 17.92
CA GLU A 164 -11.23 -12.78 18.65
C GLU A 164 -12.12 -13.76 17.85
#